data_AF-A0A3M1WAJ0-F1
#
_entry.id   AF-A0A3M1WAJ0-F1
#
_cell.length_a   1.000
_cell.length_b   1.000
_cell.length_c   1.000
_cell.angle_alpha   90.00
_cell.angle_beta   90.00
_cell.angle_gamma   90.00
#
_symmetry.space_group_name_H-M   'P 1'
#
loop_
_entity.id
_entity.type
_entity.pdbx_description
1 polymer ?
#
loop_
_entity_poly.entity_id
_entity_poly.type
_entity_poly.pdbx_seq_one_letter_code
_entity_poly.pdbx_strand_id
1 'polypeptide(L)' 'MLRYEALRRRPGGVKALTGLTLREFEELYERFVPAWEEAERERLSRPDRQRAIGAGRSYKLDLATRLL' A
#
# COMPACT_ATOMS: atom_id res chain seq x y z
N MET A 1 -3.10 16.02 -0.43
CA MET A 1 -2.69 14.75 0.21
C MET A 1 -1.48 14.24 -0.55
N LEU A 2 -0.44 13.78 0.16
CA LEU A 2 0.76 13.22 -0.47
C LEU A 2 0.40 11.94 -1.24
N ARG A 3 0.94 11.78 -2.45
CA ARG A 3 0.73 10.59 -3.30
C ARG A 3 2.07 10.08 -3.79
N TYR A 4 2.21 8.76 -3.86
CA TYR A 4 3.43 8.12 -4.35
C TYR A 4 3.80 8.58 -5.77
N GLU A 5 2.81 8.70 -6.66
CA GLU A 5 3.00 9.12 -8.05
C GLU A 5 3.61 10.53 -8.18
N ALA A 6 3.29 11.41 -7.24
CA ALA A 6 3.88 12.75 -7.16
C ALA A 6 5.26 12.70 -6.50
N LEU A 7 5.43 11.88 -5.46
CA LEU A 7 6.68 11.78 -4.69
C LEU A 7 7.79 11.08 -5.47
N ARG A 8 7.49 10.06 -6.27
CA ARG A 8 8.49 9.34 -7.09
C ARG A 8 9.20 10.22 -8.12
N ARG A 9 8.57 11.34 -8.53
CA ARG A 9 9.19 12.36 -9.41
C ARG A 9 10.30 13.15 -8.70
N ARG A 10 10.41 13.02 -7.38
CA ARG A 10 11.40 13.66 -6.52
C ARG A 10 12.03 12.57 -5.62
N PRO A 11 13.00 11.79 -6.12
CA PRO A 11 13.57 10.66 -5.37
C PRO A 11 14.09 11.03 -3.98
N GLY A 12 14.63 12.24 -3.79
CA GLY A 12 15.03 12.74 -2.47
C GLY A 12 13.89 12.84 -1.46
N GLY A 13 12.66 13.09 -1.92
CA GLY A 13 11.46 13.09 -1.08
C GLY A 13 11.04 11.71 -0.61
N VAL A 14 11.19 10.67 -1.45
CA VAL A 14 10.97 9.28 -1.03
C VAL A 14 11.96 8.92 0.06
N LYS A 15 13.25 9.19 -0.16
CA LYS A 15 14.31 8.92 0.82
C LYS A 15 14.14 9.70 2.13
N ALA A 16 13.72 10.95 2.05
CA ALA A 16 13.47 11.75 3.26
C ALA A 16 12.30 11.21 4.09
N LEU A 17 11.29 10.60 3.46
CA LEU A 17 10.10 10.08 4.14
C LEU A 17 10.32 8.67 4.69
N THR A 18 10.90 7.78 3.88
CA THR A 18 10.97 6.34 4.19
C THR A 18 12.37 5.89 4.62
N GLY A 19 13.40 6.72 4.43
CA GLY A 19 14.80 6.33 4.57
C GLY A 19 15.35 5.52 3.39
N LEU A 20 14.49 5.07 2.48
CA LEU A 20 14.83 4.23 1.34
C LEU A 20 15.06 5.07 0.08
N THR A 21 16.02 4.68 -0.75
CA THR A 21 16.06 5.18 -2.12
C THR A 21 14.79 4.80 -2.87
N LEU A 22 14.47 5.52 -3.96
CA LEU A 22 13.31 5.20 -4.78
C LEU A 22 13.31 3.73 -5.23
N ARG A 23 14.48 3.21 -5.64
CA ARG A 23 14.64 1.81 -6.07
C ARG A 23 14.36 0.82 -4.93
N GLU A 24 14.96 1.04 -3.75
CA GLU A 24 14.74 0.16 -2.59
C GLU A 24 13.27 0.16 -2.15
N PHE A 25 12.60 1.31 -2.25
CA PHE A 25 11.16 1.39 -2.00
C PHE A 25 10.36 0.59 -3.03
N GLU A 26 10.70 0.68 -4.32
CA GLU A 26 10.03 -0.10 -5.38
C GLU A 26 10.26 -1.62 -5.20
N GLU A 27 11.48 -2.04 -4.88
CA GLU A 27 11.81 -3.44 -4.55
C GLU A 27 11.10 -3.95 -3.29
N LEU A 28 10.91 -3.08 -2.29
CA LEU A 28 10.08 -3.39 -1.12
C LEU A 28 8.61 -3.51 -1.53
N TYR A 29 8.10 -2.57 -2.32
CA TYR A 29 6.71 -2.55 -2.75
C TYR A 29 6.35 -3.82 -3.52
N GLU A 30 7.19 -4.27 -4.46
CA GLU A 30 6.96 -5.51 -5.21
C GLU A 30 6.84 -6.75 -4.32
N ARG A 31 7.64 -6.83 -3.24
CA ARG A 31 7.55 -7.92 -2.26
C ARG A 31 6.38 -7.76 -1.30
N PHE A 32 6.00 -6.53 -1.00
CA PHE A 32 4.93 -6.20 -0.08
C PHE A 32 3.54 -6.50 -0.67
N VAL A 33 3.30 -6.21 -1.95
CA VAL A 33 1.98 -6.41 -2.60
C VAL A 33 1.40 -7.81 -2.35
N PRO A 34 2.09 -8.92 -2.67
CA PRO A 34 1.50 -10.26 -2.48
C PRO A 34 1.24 -10.58 -1.00
N ALA A 35 2.14 -10.20 -0.10
CA ALA A 35 1.96 -10.40 1.34
C ALA A 35 0.77 -9.59 1.89
N TRP A 36 0.59 -8.36 1.38
CA TRP A 36 -0.55 -7.53 1.76
C TRP A 36 -1.88 -8.09 1.24
N GLU A 37 -1.92 -8.59 0.01
CA GLU A 37 -3.12 -9.19 -0.56
C GLU A 37 -3.56 -10.43 0.21
N GLU A 38 -2.62 -11.29 0.59
CA GLU A 38 -2.89 -12.48 1.42
C GLU A 38 -3.46 -12.09 2.79
N ALA A 39 -2.77 -11.17 3.50
CA ALA A 39 -3.21 -10.70 4.81
C ALA A 39 -4.57 -9.98 4.74
N GLU A 40 -4.81 -9.19 3.69
CA GLU A 40 -6.09 -8.49 3.52
C GLU A 40 -7.22 -9.47 3.23
N ARG A 41 -6.97 -10.53 2.44
CA ARG A 41 -7.92 -11.60 2.20
C ARG A 41 -8.25 -12.37 3.49
N GLU A 42 -7.25 -12.71 4.28
CA GLU A 42 -7.44 -13.38 5.58
C GLU A 42 -8.30 -12.51 6.51
N ARG A 43 -7.94 -11.24 6.68
CA ARG A 43 -8.69 -10.26 7.49
C ARG A 43 -10.14 -10.12 7.04
N LEU A 44 -10.39 -10.15 5.73
CA LEU A 44 -11.72 -10.04 5.13
C LEU A 44 -12.51 -11.35 5.13
N SER A 45 -11.88 -12.49 5.41
CA SER A 45 -12.51 -13.82 5.44
C SER A 45 -12.99 -14.23 6.84
N ARG A 46 -12.90 -13.35 7.84
CA ARG A 46 -13.34 -13.64 9.22
C ARG A 46 -14.84 -14.01 9.29
N PRO A 47 -15.22 -14.97 10.15
CA PRO A 47 -16.57 -15.58 10.14
C PRO A 47 -17.69 -14.63 10.59
N ASP A 48 -17.37 -13.60 11.37
CA ASP A 48 -18.31 -12.61 11.91
C ASP A 48 -18.51 -11.40 10.98
N ARG A 49 -17.96 -11.45 9.76
CA ARG A 49 -18.07 -10.33 8.83
C ARG A 49 -19.49 -10.20 8.27
N GLN A 50 -20.12 -9.06 8.53
CA GLN A 50 -21.50 -8.78 8.09
C GLN A 50 -21.66 -8.53 6.59
N ARG A 51 -20.63 -8.00 5.92
CA ARG A 51 -20.69 -7.66 4.49
C ARG A 51 -20.01 -8.74 3.65
N ALA A 52 -20.22 -8.75 2.34
CA ALA A 52 -19.40 -9.52 1.40
C ALA A 52 -18.04 -8.84 1.16
N ILE A 53 -16.98 -9.61 0.87
CA ILE A 53 -15.66 -9.06 0.50
C ILE A 53 -15.86 -8.09 -0.68
N GLY A 54 -15.26 -6.90 -0.62
CA GLY A 54 -15.47 -5.84 -1.61
C GLY A 54 -16.72 -4.95 -1.40
N ALA A 55 -17.72 -5.38 -0.61
CA ALA A 55 -18.93 -4.58 -0.33
C ALA A 55 -18.73 -3.53 0.81
N GLY A 56 -17.47 -3.25 1.16
CA GLY A 56 -17.10 -2.25 2.15
C GLY A 56 -16.78 -0.90 1.51
N ARG A 57 -16.30 0.05 2.32
CA ARG A 57 -15.74 1.29 1.80
C ARG A 57 -14.39 1.01 1.15
N SER A 58 -14.23 1.41 -0.10
CA SER A 58 -12.94 1.33 -0.79
C SER A 58 -11.92 2.31 -0.20
N TYR A 59 -10.65 1.93 -0.21
CA TYR A 59 -9.56 2.83 0.14
C TYR A 59 -9.54 4.02 -0.83
N LYS A 60 -9.30 5.22 -0.31
CA LYS A 60 -9.16 6.45 -1.13
C LYS A 60 -7.79 6.56 -1.80
N LEU A 61 -6.81 5.84 -1.27
CA LEU A 61 -5.43 5.82 -1.73
C LEU A 61 -5.12 4.47 -2.34
N ASP A 62 -4.32 4.48 -3.40
CA ASP A 62 -3.68 3.29 -3.93
C ASP A 62 -2.72 2.66 -2.91
N LEU A 63 -2.33 1.42 -3.16
CA LEU A 63 -1.54 0.63 -2.23
C LEU A 63 -0.12 1.20 -2.05
N ALA A 64 0.51 1.71 -3.10
CA ALA A 64 1.84 2.33 -3.01
C ALA A 64 1.84 3.56 -2.11
N THR A 65 0.83 4.42 -2.23
CA THR A 65 0.66 5.60 -1.38
C THR A 65 0.31 5.24 0.06
N ARG A 66 -0.32 4.10 0.30
CA ARG A 66 -0.59 3.59 1.67
C ARG A 66 0.65 2.97 2.33
N LEU A 67 1.63 2.55 1.54
CA LEU A 67 2.90 2.00 2.02
C LEU A 67 3.92 3.10 2.39
N LEU A 68 3.83 4.28 1.77
CA LEU A 68 4.62 5.47 2.14
C LEU A 68 4.42 5.86 3.60
#